data_AF-A0A0A1ZLH4-F1
#
_entry.id   AF-A0A0A1ZLH4-F1
#
_cell.length_a   1.000
_cell.length_b   1.000
_cell.length_c   1.000
_cell.angle_alpha   90.00
_cell.angle_beta   90.00
_cell.angle_gamma   90.00
#
_symmetry.space_group_name_H-M   'P 1'
#
loop_
_entity.id
_entity.type
_entity.pdbx_description
1 polymer ?
#
loop_
_entity_poly.entity_id
_entity_poly.type
_entity_poly.pdbx_seq_one_letter_code
_entity_poly.pdbx_strand_id
1 'polypeptide(L)'
;MIIKNNSTRLIITLSFLLIFPFVQKQWFNLYLFNINNVSFYSILYYLSGTICPFLISLNSFNNYTHYKFNNNKDYSKNLIKGRALFFLVAINLIFLSYLVSYYFYINFDLITNLFLKGIQISQPNIFQLNLFIFLISMLLIFKKYRIFFKKLILVNFCLISFFIWFMQINNIKIDDQFHIHRYYGLENINLINVFILLVIEIAYFIWSFLSYKSNLSDWMVQLPQKGDMNPILNILIFYLFLIFYYSVIM
;
A
#
# COMPACT_ATOMS: atom_id res chain seq x y z
N MET A 1 15.74 15.27 -24.27
CA MET A 1 15.66 14.00 -23.53
C MET A 1 14.18 13.62 -23.43
N ILE A 2 13.72 12.70 -24.27
CA ILE A 2 12.32 12.28 -24.32
C ILE A 2 12.01 11.57 -22.99
N ILE A 3 11.16 12.17 -22.17
CA ILE A 3 10.60 11.54 -20.97
C ILE A 3 9.85 10.31 -21.48
N LYS A 4 10.41 9.12 -21.24
CA LYS A 4 9.76 7.84 -21.54
C LYS A 4 8.50 7.79 -20.69
N ASN A 5 7.37 8.11 -21.29
CA ASN A 5 6.16 8.50 -20.57
C ASN A 5 5.54 7.24 -19.94
N ASN A 6 5.75 7.05 -18.63
CA ASN A 6 5.05 6.02 -17.84
C ASN A 6 3.52 6.27 -17.80
N SER A 7 3.03 7.41 -18.29
CA SER A 7 1.61 7.73 -18.37
C SER A 7 0.83 6.74 -19.24
N THR A 8 1.38 6.24 -20.35
CA THR A 8 0.69 5.27 -21.21
C THR A 8 0.46 3.95 -20.48
N ARG A 9 1.46 3.48 -19.70
CA ARG A 9 1.31 2.31 -18.84
C ARG A 9 0.26 2.53 -17.75
N LEU A 10 0.23 3.72 -17.15
CA LEU A 10 -0.77 4.08 -16.14
C LEU A 10 -2.18 4.11 -16.74
N ILE A 11 -2.36 4.67 -17.94
CA ILE A 11 -3.65 4.68 -18.64
C ILE A 11 -4.11 3.24 -18.97
N ILE A 12 -3.20 2.39 -19.44
CA ILE A 12 -3.50 0.98 -19.71
C ILE A 12 -3.93 0.27 -18.42
N THR A 13 -3.20 0.43 -17.31
CA THR A 13 -3.58 -0.21 -16.04
C THR A 13 -4.92 0.31 -15.52
N LEU A 14 -5.20 1.61 -15.66
CA LEU A 14 -6.50 2.20 -15.32
C LEU A 14 -7.64 1.62 -16.16
N SER A 15 -7.43 1.43 -17.46
CA SER A 15 -8.46 0.85 -18.34
C SER A 15 -8.81 -0.59 -17.95
N PHE A 16 -7.81 -1.39 -17.58
CA PHE A 16 -8.03 -2.73 -17.06
C PHE A 16 -8.79 -2.68 -15.73
N LEU A 17 -8.42 -1.79 -14.82
CA LEU A 17 -9.12 -1.61 -13.55
C LEU A 17 -10.60 -1.23 -13.75
N LEU A 18 -10.97 -0.49 -14.79
CA LEU A 18 -12.37 -0.16 -15.04
C LEU A 18 -13.20 -1.33 -15.61
N ILE A 19 -12.59 -2.17 -16.45
CA ILE A 19 -13.29 -3.28 -17.13
C ILE A 19 -13.42 -4.50 -16.21
N PHE A 20 -12.40 -4.74 -15.39
CA PHE A 20 -12.27 -5.96 -14.59
C PHE A 20 -13.44 -6.23 -13.60
N PRO A 21 -14.06 -5.23 -12.93
CA PRO A 21 -15.26 -5.44 -12.11
C PRO A 21 -16.38 -6.18 -12.81
N PHE A 22 -16.66 -5.77 -14.05
CA PHE A 22 -17.76 -6.31 -14.83
C PHE A 22 -17.50 -7.77 -15.22
N VAL A 23 -16.26 -8.06 -15.61
CA VAL A 23 -15.82 -9.42 -15.94
C VAL A 23 -15.86 -10.31 -14.70
N GLN A 24 -15.41 -9.81 -13.54
CA GLN A 24 -15.45 -10.55 -12.28
C GLN A 24 -16.89 -10.89 -11.85
N LYS A 25 -17.83 -9.96 -11.98
CA LYS A 25 -19.25 -10.20 -11.67
C LYS A 25 -19.89 -11.23 -12.61
N GLN A 26 -19.53 -11.21 -13.89
CA GLN A 26 -19.96 -12.23 -14.84
C GLN A 26 -19.42 -13.62 -14.47
N TRP A 27 -18.13 -13.72 -14.13
CA TRP A 27 -17.53 -14.99 -13.70
C TRP A 27 -18.13 -15.51 -12.40
N PHE A 28 -18.49 -14.63 -11.45
CA PHE A 28 -19.19 -15.03 -10.24
C PHE A 28 -20.54 -15.68 -10.56
N ASN A 29 -21.35 -15.05 -11.42
CA ASN A 29 -22.63 -15.62 -11.83
C ASN A 29 -22.47 -17.00 -12.48
N LEU A 30 -21.46 -17.16 -13.35
CA LEU A 30 -21.14 -18.44 -13.99
C LEU A 30 -20.64 -19.50 -13.00
N TYR A 31 -19.87 -19.08 -12.01
CA TYR A 31 -19.42 -19.94 -10.92
C TYR A 31 -20.61 -20.48 -10.10
N LEU A 32 -21.59 -19.63 -9.78
CA LEU A 32 -22.79 -20.04 -9.04
C LEU A 32 -23.62 -21.11 -9.76
N PHE A 33 -23.59 -21.17 -11.09
CA PHE A 33 -24.29 -22.21 -11.85
C PHE A 33 -23.65 -23.59 -11.74
N ASN A 34 -22.38 -23.69 -11.30
CA ASN A 34 -21.62 -24.94 -11.35
C ASN A 34 -20.81 -25.18 -10.05
N ILE A 35 -21.43 -24.90 -8.89
CA ILE A 35 -20.80 -24.96 -7.56
C ILE A 35 -20.20 -26.34 -7.24
N ASN A 36 -20.82 -27.43 -7.74
CA ASN A 36 -20.47 -28.79 -7.35
C ASN A 36 -19.28 -29.39 -8.11
N ASN A 37 -18.80 -28.74 -9.18
CA ASN A 37 -17.69 -29.23 -9.98
C ASN A 37 -16.60 -28.16 -10.10
N VAL A 38 -15.33 -28.58 -10.03
CA VAL A 38 -14.20 -27.74 -10.42
C VAL A 38 -14.34 -27.44 -11.91
N SER A 39 -14.86 -26.26 -12.23
CA SER A 39 -15.10 -25.82 -13.59
C SER A 39 -14.07 -24.78 -13.98
N PHE A 40 -13.88 -24.59 -15.29
CA PHE A 40 -13.02 -23.51 -15.78
C PHE A 40 -13.44 -22.14 -15.22
N TYR A 41 -14.75 -21.91 -15.05
CA TYR A 41 -15.29 -20.69 -14.46
C TYR A 41 -14.98 -20.53 -12.98
N SER A 42 -14.96 -21.61 -12.19
CA SER A 42 -14.51 -21.53 -10.80
C SER A 42 -13.06 -21.08 -10.73
N ILE A 43 -12.18 -21.67 -11.56
CA ILE A 43 -10.75 -21.29 -11.62
C ILE A 43 -10.59 -19.81 -11.99
N LEU A 44 -11.31 -19.34 -13.01
CA LEU A 44 -11.29 -17.92 -13.41
C LEU A 44 -11.76 -16.99 -12.29
N TYR A 45 -12.85 -17.36 -11.60
CA TYR A 45 -13.34 -16.59 -10.47
C TYR A 45 -12.32 -16.52 -9.33
N TYR A 46 -11.71 -17.64 -8.93
CA TYR A 46 -10.65 -17.65 -7.91
C TYR A 46 -9.44 -16.79 -8.32
N LEU A 47 -8.99 -16.89 -9.57
CA LEU A 47 -7.89 -16.08 -10.09
C LEU A 47 -8.25 -14.60 -10.11
N SER A 48 -9.51 -14.25 -10.39
CA SER A 48 -9.93 -12.86 -10.50
C SER A 48 -9.68 -12.04 -9.23
N GLY A 49 -9.94 -12.62 -8.06
CA GLY A 49 -9.69 -11.96 -6.77
C GLY A 49 -8.21 -11.71 -6.46
N THR A 50 -7.30 -12.42 -7.12
CA THR A 50 -5.85 -12.33 -6.87
C THR A 50 -5.11 -11.48 -7.90
N ILE A 51 -5.60 -11.45 -9.14
CA ILE A 51 -4.98 -10.68 -10.24
C ILE A 51 -4.97 -9.18 -9.93
N CYS A 52 -6.07 -8.62 -9.44
CA CYS A 52 -6.14 -7.18 -9.19
C CYS A 52 -5.14 -6.71 -8.11
N PRO A 53 -5.08 -7.30 -6.90
CA PRO A 53 -4.05 -6.97 -5.92
C PRO A 53 -2.61 -7.12 -6.45
N PHE A 54 -2.37 -8.14 -7.28
CA PHE A 54 -1.07 -8.34 -7.92
C PHE A 54 -0.74 -7.23 -8.93
N LEU A 55 -1.69 -6.81 -9.77
CA LEU A 55 -1.50 -5.69 -10.70
C LEU A 55 -1.25 -4.37 -9.96
N ILE A 56 -1.96 -4.13 -8.85
CA ILE A 56 -1.75 -2.97 -7.99
C ILE A 56 -0.33 -2.96 -7.45
N SER A 57 0.13 -4.08 -6.89
CA SER A 57 1.47 -4.18 -6.32
C SER A 57 2.56 -4.01 -7.38
N LEU A 58 2.38 -4.58 -8.57
CA LEU A 58 3.32 -4.45 -9.68
C LEU A 58 3.37 -3.01 -10.22
N ASN A 59 2.22 -2.35 -10.35
CA ASN A 59 2.16 -0.95 -10.77
C ASN A 59 2.82 -0.03 -9.74
N SER A 60 2.53 -0.24 -8.45
CA SER A 60 3.17 0.48 -7.36
C SER A 60 4.69 0.27 -7.34
N PHE A 61 5.14 -0.97 -7.49
CA PHE A 61 6.57 -1.29 -7.50
C PHE A 61 7.29 -0.58 -8.65
N ASN A 62 6.69 -0.55 -9.85
CA ASN A 62 7.33 0.04 -11.02
C ASN A 62 7.32 1.57 -11.01
N ASN A 63 6.29 2.20 -10.43
CA ASN A 63 6.10 3.65 -10.52
C ASN A 63 6.45 4.42 -9.24
N TYR A 64 6.34 3.78 -8.07
CA TYR A 64 6.34 4.45 -6.75
C TYR A 64 7.49 3.98 -5.84
N THR A 65 8.56 3.42 -6.40
CA THR A 65 9.75 2.96 -5.66
C THR A 65 10.94 3.90 -5.80
N HIS A 66 11.22 4.33 -7.03
CA HIS A 66 12.42 5.08 -7.41
C HIS A 66 12.06 6.48 -7.92
N TYR A 67 11.78 7.38 -6.98
CA TYR A 67 11.54 8.77 -7.32
C TYR A 67 12.81 9.47 -7.79
N LYS A 68 12.69 10.23 -8.88
CA LYS A 68 13.70 11.17 -9.35
C LYS A 68 13.15 12.57 -9.11
N PHE A 69 13.82 13.33 -8.26
CA PHE A 69 13.49 14.73 -8.02
C PHE A 69 14.40 15.60 -8.86
N ASN A 70 13.87 16.74 -9.29
CA ASN A 70 14.58 17.65 -10.16
C ASN A 70 15.77 18.24 -9.41
N ASN A 71 16.92 18.21 -10.06
CA ASN A 71 18.19 18.60 -9.46
C ASN A 71 18.66 19.98 -9.92
N ASN A 72 17.88 20.63 -10.79
CA ASN A 72 18.19 21.94 -11.30
C ASN A 72 18.17 22.89 -10.11
N LYS A 73 19.37 23.28 -9.69
CA LYS A 73 19.68 24.28 -8.67
C LYS A 73 19.28 25.68 -9.14
N ASP A 74 18.16 25.82 -9.83
CA ASP A 74 17.54 27.12 -9.98
C ASP A 74 17.19 27.52 -8.56
N TYR A 75 17.95 28.50 -8.04
CA TYR A 75 17.98 28.96 -6.65
C TYR A 75 16.57 29.16 -6.09
N SER A 76 15.92 28.09 -5.64
CA SER A 76 14.71 28.19 -4.86
C SER A 76 15.15 28.83 -3.55
N LYS A 77 14.80 30.12 -3.37
CA LYS A 77 15.19 30.91 -2.20
C LYS A 77 14.73 30.27 -0.88
N ASN A 78 13.78 29.34 -0.95
CA ASN A 78 13.14 28.75 0.20
C ASN A 78 13.75 27.37 0.52
N LEU A 79 14.63 27.38 1.53
CA LEU A 79 15.30 26.19 2.07
C LEU A 79 14.74 25.87 3.46
N ILE A 80 14.53 24.58 3.74
CA ILE A 80 14.19 24.07 5.06
C ILE A 80 15.48 23.57 5.72
N LYS A 81 15.84 24.15 6.86
CA LYS A 81 17.09 23.84 7.59
C LYS A 81 16.87 23.80 9.10
N GLY A 82 17.87 23.28 9.83
CA GLY A 82 17.93 23.34 11.28
C GLY A 82 16.78 22.58 11.97
N ARG A 83 16.21 23.17 13.03
CA ARG A 83 15.20 22.51 13.88
C ARG A 83 13.95 22.08 13.12
N ALA A 84 13.49 22.87 12.16
CA ALA A 84 12.29 22.55 11.38
C ALA A 84 12.48 21.27 10.55
N LEU A 85 13.66 21.12 9.93
CA LEU A 85 13.98 19.90 9.18
C LEU A 85 14.05 18.68 10.11
N PHE A 86 14.54 18.86 11.34
CA PHE A 86 14.67 17.77 12.32
C PHE A 86 13.31 17.23 12.71
N PHE A 87 12.38 18.11 13.09
CA PHE A 87 11.01 17.70 13.40
C PHE A 87 10.34 17.03 12.20
N LEU A 88 10.51 17.57 11.00
CA LEU A 88 9.91 17.02 9.80
C LEU A 88 10.43 15.60 9.50
N VAL A 89 11.75 15.39 9.60
CA VAL A 89 12.39 14.06 9.45
C VAL A 89 11.90 13.10 10.53
N ALA A 90 11.91 13.51 11.80
CA ALA A 90 11.53 12.66 12.93
C ALA A 90 10.06 12.25 12.86
N ILE A 91 9.14 13.21 12.65
CA ILE A 91 7.71 12.95 12.54
C ILE A 91 7.43 11.99 11.39
N ASN A 92 8.02 12.22 10.22
CA ASN A 92 7.78 11.36 9.06
C ASN A 92 8.33 9.94 9.25
N LEU A 93 9.52 9.79 9.86
CA LEU A 93 10.08 8.47 10.18
C LEU A 93 9.23 7.70 11.19
N ILE A 94 8.80 8.36 12.28
CA ILE A 94 7.93 7.75 13.29
C ILE A 94 6.59 7.35 12.66
N PHE A 95 6.00 8.24 11.86
CA PHE A 95 4.73 7.99 11.18
C PHE A 95 4.83 6.81 10.19
N LEU A 96 5.84 6.81 9.32
CA LEU A 96 6.03 5.73 8.35
C LEU A 96 6.33 4.39 9.04
N SER A 97 7.19 4.39 10.06
CA SER A 97 7.52 3.17 10.83
C SER A 97 6.31 2.63 11.60
N TYR A 98 5.48 3.50 12.18
CA TYR A 98 4.20 3.12 12.77
C TYR A 98 3.28 2.44 11.75
N LEU A 99 3.06 3.05 10.59
CA LEU A 99 2.20 2.47 9.54
C LEU A 99 2.70 1.11 9.07
N VAL A 100 4.01 0.97 8.84
CA VAL A 100 4.61 -0.30 8.44
C VAL A 100 4.43 -1.37 9.51
N SER A 101 4.68 -1.01 10.77
CA SER A 101 4.52 -1.92 11.92
C SER A 101 3.09 -2.42 12.05
N TYR A 102 2.15 -1.47 12.02
CA TYR A 102 0.73 -1.72 12.11
C TYR A 102 0.25 -2.62 10.97
N TYR A 103 0.74 -2.39 9.76
CA TYR A 103 0.35 -3.15 8.59
C TYR A 103 0.83 -4.60 8.63
N PHE A 104 2.06 -4.85 9.10
CA PHE A 104 2.51 -6.22 9.35
C PHE A 104 1.71 -6.91 10.44
N TYR A 105 1.36 -6.19 11.49
CA TYR A 105 0.56 -6.73 12.57
C TYR A 105 -0.83 -7.18 12.10
N ILE A 106 -1.48 -6.40 11.23
CA ILE A 106 -2.75 -6.81 10.58
C ILE A 106 -2.62 -8.17 9.88
N ASN A 107 -1.56 -8.37 9.12
CA ASN A 107 -1.36 -9.63 8.40
C ASN A 107 -1.15 -10.80 9.36
N PHE A 108 -0.33 -10.57 10.40
CA PHE A 108 -0.09 -11.58 11.41
C PHE A 108 -1.38 -11.99 12.12
N ASP A 109 -2.21 -11.02 12.51
CA ASP A 109 -3.53 -11.25 13.12
C ASP A 109 -4.47 -12.04 12.19
N LEU A 110 -4.51 -11.71 10.89
CA LEU A 110 -5.28 -12.47 9.90
C LEU A 110 -4.83 -13.93 9.81
N ILE A 111 -3.52 -14.17 9.70
CA ILE A 111 -2.96 -15.53 9.61
C ILE A 111 -3.37 -16.33 10.85
N THR A 112 -3.25 -15.74 12.04
CA THR A 112 -3.45 -16.47 13.29
C THR A 112 -4.92 -16.76 13.53
N ASN A 113 -5.80 -15.80 13.29
CA ASN A 113 -7.24 -16.00 13.44
C ASN A 113 -7.83 -16.94 12.37
N LEU A 114 -7.28 -16.96 11.16
CA LEU A 114 -7.76 -17.84 10.08
C LEU A 114 -7.27 -19.28 10.20
N PHE A 115 -5.98 -19.48 10.44
CA PHE A 115 -5.36 -20.81 10.35
C PHE A 115 -5.04 -21.43 11.71
N LEU A 116 -4.85 -20.62 12.74
CA LEU A 116 -4.41 -21.06 14.07
C LEU A 116 -5.49 -20.78 15.13
N LYS A 117 -6.75 -21.12 14.81
CA LYS A 117 -7.91 -20.95 15.70
C LYS A 117 -7.59 -21.48 17.11
N GLY A 118 -7.63 -20.59 18.10
CA GLY A 118 -7.35 -20.91 19.51
C GLY A 118 -6.06 -20.30 20.06
N ILE A 119 -5.12 -19.87 19.20
CA ILE A 119 -3.95 -19.09 19.65
C ILE A 119 -4.34 -17.61 19.66
N GLN A 120 -4.88 -17.14 20.78
CA GLN A 120 -5.11 -15.71 21.00
C GLN A 120 -3.75 -15.02 21.19
N ILE A 121 -3.19 -14.48 20.10
CA ILE A 121 -2.08 -13.55 20.23
C ILE A 121 -2.64 -12.27 20.81
N SER A 122 -2.28 -12.00 22.06
CA SER A 122 -2.52 -10.70 22.67
C SER A 122 -1.90 -9.62 21.80
N GLN A 123 -2.61 -8.50 21.63
CA GLN A 123 -2.05 -7.30 21.02
C GLN A 123 -0.67 -7.01 21.62
N PRO A 124 0.33 -6.63 20.80
CA PRO A 124 1.66 -6.33 21.30
C PRO A 124 1.56 -5.26 22.38
N ASN A 125 2.24 -5.48 23.51
CA ASN A 125 2.30 -4.48 24.57
C ASN A 125 2.85 -3.16 24.00
N ILE A 126 2.38 -2.02 24.53
CA ILE A 126 2.78 -0.68 24.06
C ILE A 126 4.31 -0.55 23.97
N PHE A 127 5.03 -1.08 24.96
CA PHE A 127 6.50 -1.11 24.96
C PHE A 127 7.10 -1.90 23.79
N GLN A 128 6.55 -3.08 23.48
CA GLN A 128 7.02 -3.93 22.38
C GLN A 128 6.75 -3.27 21.03
N LEU A 129 5.57 -2.68 20.85
CA LEU A 129 5.22 -1.94 19.65
C LEU A 129 6.16 -0.74 19.45
N ASN A 130 6.42 0.04 20.51
CA ASN A 130 7.33 1.19 20.45
C ASN A 130 8.77 0.77 20.10
N LEU A 131 9.26 -0.34 20.64
CA LEU A 131 10.58 -0.89 20.28
C LEU A 131 10.62 -1.30 18.80
N PHE A 132 9.57 -1.94 18.30
CA PHE A 132 9.49 -2.36 16.91
C PHE A 132 9.44 -1.17 15.94
N ILE A 133 8.64 -0.14 16.27
CA ILE A 133 8.59 1.13 15.53
C ILE A 133 9.97 1.78 15.50
N PHE A 134 10.65 1.84 16.65
CA PHE A 134 11.99 2.40 16.74
C PHE A 134 12.99 1.64 15.85
N LEU A 135 13.01 0.31 15.90
CA LEU A 135 13.88 -0.51 15.06
C LEU A 135 13.61 -0.29 13.56
N ILE A 136 12.33 -0.25 13.14
CA ILE A 136 11.97 0.03 11.75
C ILE A 136 12.42 1.43 11.36
N SER A 137 12.25 2.42 12.22
CA SER A 137 12.66 3.81 11.94
C SER A 137 14.18 3.90 11.67
N MET A 138 14.99 3.18 12.45
CA MET A 138 16.45 3.12 12.25
C MET A 138 16.80 2.45 10.92
N LEU A 139 16.12 1.36 10.57
CA LEU A 139 16.38 0.67 9.30
C LEU A 139 15.95 1.50 8.09
N LEU A 140 14.88 2.29 8.18
CA LEU A 140 14.36 3.12 7.09
C LEU A 140 15.32 4.25 6.65
N ILE A 141 16.29 4.61 7.50
CA ILE A 141 17.36 5.57 7.16
C ILE A 141 18.22 5.05 6.02
N PHE A 142 18.48 3.75 6.00
CA PHE A 142 19.32 3.14 4.98
C PHE A 142 18.54 2.89 3.68
N LYS A 143 19.05 3.45 2.58
CA LYS A 143 18.43 3.34 1.25
C LYS A 143 18.10 1.90 0.83
N LYS A 144 18.98 0.93 1.13
CA LYS A 144 18.77 -0.49 0.79
C LYS A 144 17.56 -1.07 1.53
N TYR A 145 17.48 -0.85 2.84
CA TYR A 145 16.39 -1.33 3.67
C TYR A 145 15.07 -0.62 3.37
N ARG A 146 15.10 0.67 3.00
CA ARG A 146 13.90 1.38 2.53
C ARG A 146 13.23 0.71 1.33
N ILE A 147 14.00 0.35 0.30
CA ILE A 147 13.48 -0.36 -0.88
C ILE A 147 12.98 -1.76 -0.51
N PHE A 148 13.68 -2.43 0.42
CA PHE A 148 13.27 -3.72 0.94
C PHE A 148 11.91 -3.65 1.67
N PHE A 149 11.73 -2.70 2.59
CA PHE A 149 10.45 -2.48 3.26
C PHE A 149 9.34 -2.16 2.26
N LYS A 150 9.61 -1.37 1.22
CA LYS A 150 8.64 -1.10 0.16
C LYS A 150 8.17 -2.39 -0.51
N LYS A 151 9.07 -3.33 -0.82
CA LYS A 151 8.70 -4.65 -1.35
C LYS A 151 7.87 -5.45 -0.37
N LEU A 152 8.28 -5.49 0.91
CA LEU A 152 7.53 -6.22 1.92
C LEU A 152 6.11 -5.67 2.13
N ILE A 153 5.92 -4.35 2.15
CA ILE A 153 4.60 -3.71 2.23
C ILE A 153 3.71 -4.20 1.07
N LEU A 154 4.25 -4.29 -0.14
CA LEU A 154 3.50 -4.72 -1.32
C LEU A 154 3.14 -6.21 -1.28
N VAL A 155 4.07 -7.06 -0.81
CA VAL A 155 3.77 -8.48 -0.54
C VAL A 155 2.69 -8.59 0.53
N ASN A 156 2.78 -7.78 1.59
CA ASN A 156 1.81 -7.74 2.67
C ASN A 156 0.41 -7.35 2.18
N PHE A 157 0.32 -6.37 1.27
CA PHE A 157 -0.93 -5.98 0.61
C PHE A 157 -1.56 -7.12 -0.19
N CYS A 158 -0.76 -7.85 -0.97
CA CYS A 158 -1.25 -9.00 -1.73
C CYS A 158 -1.76 -10.11 -0.80
N LEU A 159 -1.03 -10.40 0.29
CA LEU A 159 -1.43 -11.41 1.26
C LEU A 159 -2.74 -11.06 1.97
N ILE A 160 -2.87 -9.82 2.47
CA ILE A 160 -4.11 -9.35 3.09
C ILE A 160 -5.29 -9.45 2.11
N SER A 161 -5.10 -8.99 0.87
CA SER A 161 -6.15 -9.09 -0.17
C SER A 161 -6.53 -10.54 -0.46
N PHE A 162 -5.55 -11.44 -0.50
CA PHE A 162 -5.80 -12.87 -0.67
C PHE A 162 -6.59 -13.47 0.51
N PHE A 163 -6.26 -13.10 1.75
CA PHE A 163 -6.99 -13.56 2.93
C PHE A 163 -8.43 -13.03 2.96
N ILE A 164 -8.65 -11.78 2.58
CA ILE A 164 -10.01 -11.22 2.46
C ILE A 164 -10.80 -11.99 1.40
N TRP A 165 -10.19 -12.24 0.23
CA TRP A 165 -10.82 -13.02 -0.83
C TRP A 165 -11.17 -14.46 -0.38
N PHE A 166 -10.23 -15.12 0.31
CA PHE A 166 -10.44 -16.43 0.89
C PHE A 166 -11.61 -16.45 1.90
N MET A 167 -11.71 -15.42 2.75
CA MET A 167 -12.84 -15.30 3.68
C MET A 167 -14.17 -15.10 2.98
N GLN A 168 -14.21 -14.25 1.94
CA GLN A 168 -15.42 -13.99 1.15
C GLN A 168 -15.95 -15.26 0.50
N ILE A 169 -15.08 -16.06 -0.12
CA ILE A 169 -15.50 -17.31 -0.78
C ILE A 169 -16.02 -18.35 0.23
N ASN A 170 -15.39 -18.45 1.39
CA ASN A 170 -15.78 -19.40 2.42
C ASN A 170 -16.90 -18.89 3.34
N ASN A 171 -17.50 -17.72 3.04
CA ASN A 171 -18.52 -17.06 3.87
C ASN A 171 -18.11 -16.93 5.36
N ILE A 172 -16.81 -16.73 5.61
CA ILE A 172 -16.30 -16.50 6.97
C ILE A 172 -16.63 -15.06 7.34
N LYS A 173 -17.51 -14.88 8.34
CA LYS A 173 -17.81 -13.54 8.86
C LYS A 173 -16.58 -13.00 9.55
N ILE A 174 -16.24 -11.76 9.19
CA ILE A 174 -15.24 -10.98 9.87
C ILE A 174 -15.97 -10.35 11.05
N ASP A 175 -15.54 -10.67 12.26
CA ASP A 175 -16.10 -10.20 13.52
C ASP A 175 -14.99 -9.54 14.37
N ASP A 176 -15.30 -9.22 15.63
CA ASP A 176 -14.40 -8.53 16.56
C ASP A 176 -13.10 -9.29 16.90
N GLN A 177 -12.96 -10.53 16.41
CA GLN A 177 -11.73 -11.31 16.52
C GLN A 177 -10.64 -10.73 15.62
N PHE A 178 -11.00 -10.16 14.47
CA PHE A 178 -10.04 -9.57 13.55
C PHE A 178 -9.72 -8.14 13.93
N HIS A 179 -8.42 -7.84 14.02
CA HIS A 179 -7.92 -6.52 14.34
C HIS A 179 -8.41 -5.45 13.35
N ILE A 180 -8.59 -5.79 12.07
CA ILE A 180 -9.08 -4.85 11.06
C ILE A 180 -10.51 -4.39 11.37
N HIS A 181 -11.37 -5.27 11.89
CA HIS A 181 -12.77 -4.95 12.17
C HIS A 181 -12.91 -3.94 13.32
N ARG A 182 -12.06 -4.03 14.35
CA ARG A 182 -12.16 -3.16 15.54
C ARG A 182 -12.01 -1.67 15.24
N TYR A 183 -11.27 -1.32 14.19
CA TYR A 183 -10.95 0.08 13.86
C TYR A 183 -11.74 0.61 12.68
N TYR A 184 -12.27 -0.28 11.85
CA TYR A 184 -12.95 0.11 10.63
C TYR A 184 -14.29 -0.63 10.58
N GLY A 185 -15.35 0.00 11.09
CA GLY A 185 -16.73 -0.47 10.95
C GLY A 185 -17.28 -0.40 9.51
N LEU A 186 -16.39 -0.35 8.51
CA LEU A 186 -16.76 -0.40 7.10
C LEU A 186 -16.88 -1.87 6.68
N GLU A 187 -17.97 -2.20 6.01
CA GLU A 187 -18.21 -3.53 5.46
C GLU A 187 -17.13 -3.93 4.42
N ASN A 188 -16.43 -2.95 3.82
CA ASN A 188 -15.47 -3.17 2.73
C ASN A 188 -14.00 -3.17 3.18
N ILE A 189 -13.52 -4.34 3.60
CA ILE A 189 -12.15 -4.54 4.10
C ILE A 189 -11.08 -4.44 3.01
N ASN A 190 -11.42 -4.77 1.76
CA ASN A 190 -10.52 -4.53 0.63
C ASN A 190 -10.25 -3.03 0.44
N LEU A 191 -11.26 -2.20 0.62
CA LEU A 191 -11.15 -0.75 0.48
C LEU A 191 -10.28 -0.16 1.62
N ILE A 192 -10.43 -0.67 2.85
CA ILE A 192 -9.53 -0.32 3.96
C ILE A 192 -8.07 -0.68 3.64
N ASN A 193 -7.83 -1.88 3.09
CA ASN A 193 -6.49 -2.31 2.69
C ASN A 193 -5.86 -1.36 1.64
N VAL A 194 -6.66 -0.90 0.68
CA VAL A 194 -6.23 0.10 -0.32
C VAL A 194 -5.93 1.46 0.32
N PHE A 195 -6.76 1.91 1.27
CA PHE A 195 -6.50 3.18 1.98
C PHE A 195 -5.22 3.13 2.80
N ILE A 196 -4.96 2.04 3.52
CA ILE A 196 -3.71 1.88 4.28
C ILE A 196 -2.51 1.94 3.32
N LEU A 197 -2.59 1.25 2.18
CA LEU A 197 -1.53 1.30 1.18
C LEU A 197 -1.33 2.72 0.62
N LEU A 198 -2.40 3.46 0.31
CA LEU A 198 -2.33 4.85 -0.14
C LEU A 198 -1.60 5.76 0.87
N VAL A 199 -1.96 5.66 2.16
CA VAL A 199 -1.30 6.46 3.20
C VAL A 199 0.18 6.13 3.31
N ILE A 200 0.53 4.84 3.23
CA ILE A 200 1.93 4.39 3.20
C ILE A 200 2.68 4.94 1.97
N GLU A 201 2.06 4.98 0.79
CA GLU A 201 2.68 5.55 -0.42
C GLU A 201 3.02 7.02 -0.26
N ILE A 202 2.09 7.80 0.29
CA ILE A 202 2.28 9.23 0.53
C ILE A 202 3.43 9.44 1.53
N ALA A 203 3.41 8.73 2.66
CA ALA A 203 4.48 8.80 3.66
C ALA A 203 5.85 8.38 3.07
N TYR A 204 5.87 7.30 2.27
CA TYR A 204 7.07 6.81 1.60
C TYR A 204 7.61 7.79 0.55
N PHE A 205 6.73 8.48 -0.18
CA PHE A 205 7.09 9.55 -1.11
C PHE A 205 7.78 10.70 -0.34
N ILE A 206 7.15 11.19 0.73
CA ILE A 206 7.71 12.29 1.54
C ILE A 206 9.07 11.86 2.09
N TRP A 207 9.19 10.63 2.59
CA TRP A 207 10.46 10.11 3.09
C TRP A 207 11.53 10.04 2.00
N SER A 208 11.15 9.61 0.80
CA SER A 208 12.06 9.54 -0.35
C SER A 208 12.55 10.92 -0.80
N PHE A 209 11.72 11.96 -0.67
CA PHE A 209 12.09 13.34 -0.96
C PHE A 209 13.10 13.89 0.06
N LEU A 210 12.82 13.72 1.35
CA LEU A 210 13.70 14.21 2.43
C LEU A 210 15.07 13.56 2.39
N SER A 211 15.11 12.25 2.11
CA SER A 211 16.33 11.45 2.06
C SER A 211 16.99 11.41 0.68
N TYR A 212 16.61 12.32 -0.23
CA TYR A 212 17.15 12.33 -1.58
C TYR A 212 18.59 12.86 -1.59
N LYS A 213 19.51 12.09 -2.19
CA LYS A 213 20.94 12.46 -2.35
C LYS A 213 21.57 12.94 -1.04
N SER A 214 22.09 14.18 -1.02
CA SER A 214 22.82 14.76 0.11
C SER A 214 21.92 15.58 1.04
N ASN A 215 20.60 15.61 0.83
CA ASN A 215 19.69 16.43 1.64
C ASN A 215 19.82 16.21 3.15
N LEU A 216 19.97 14.94 3.57
CA LEU A 216 20.14 14.58 4.98
C LEU A 216 21.58 14.76 5.48
N SER A 217 22.60 14.58 4.62
CA SER A 217 23.99 14.82 5.02
C SER A 217 24.27 16.30 5.20
N ASP A 218 23.71 17.12 4.30
CA ASP A 218 23.91 18.55 4.27
C ASP A 218 22.98 19.28 5.24
N TRP A 219 22.01 18.57 5.83
CA TRP A 219 20.98 19.12 6.72
C TRP A 219 20.16 20.26 6.09
N MET A 220 19.90 20.12 4.79
CA MET A 220 19.22 21.12 3.96
C MET A 220 18.31 20.45 2.94
N VAL A 221 17.03 20.79 2.97
CA VAL A 221 16.05 20.32 1.97
C VAL A 221 15.47 21.53 1.25
N GLN A 222 15.46 21.48 -0.08
CA GLN A 222 14.76 22.46 -0.91
C GLN A 222 13.26 22.18 -0.88
N LEU A 223 12.43 23.23 -0.92
CA LEU A 223 11.00 23.03 -1.15
C LEU A 223 10.76 22.41 -2.54
N PRO A 224 9.79 21.48 -2.66
CA PRO A 224 9.52 20.77 -3.90
C PRO A 224 9.05 21.74 -4.99
N GLN A 225 9.57 21.57 -6.20
CA GLN A 225 9.11 22.32 -7.37
C GLN A 225 7.88 21.64 -7.99
N LYS A 226 7.18 22.33 -8.91
CA LYS A 226 5.99 21.78 -9.59
C LYS A 226 6.25 20.39 -10.21
N GLY A 227 7.44 20.19 -10.80
CA GLY A 227 7.82 18.89 -11.38
C GLY A 227 8.00 17.76 -10.37
N ASP A 228 8.41 18.09 -9.13
CA ASP A 228 8.61 17.11 -8.04
C ASP A 228 7.28 16.60 -7.46
N MET A 229 6.19 17.35 -7.68
CA MET A 229 4.84 16.99 -7.21
C MET A 229 4.10 16.06 -8.18
N ASN A 230 4.57 15.90 -9.42
CA ASN A 230 3.95 15.01 -10.41
C ASN A 230 3.78 13.57 -9.92
N PRO A 231 4.76 12.94 -9.22
CA PRO A 231 4.56 11.60 -8.70
C PRO A 231 3.45 11.50 -7.65
N ILE A 232 3.27 12.52 -6.79
CA ILE A 232 2.15 12.53 -5.81
C ILE A 232 0.81 12.55 -6.54
N LEU A 233 0.65 13.40 -7.56
CA LEU A 233 -0.57 13.45 -8.35
C LEU A 233 -0.87 12.10 -9.01
N ASN A 234 0.16 11.43 -9.55
CA ASN A 234 0.01 10.10 -10.14
C ASN A 234 -0.39 9.03 -9.11
N ILE A 235 0.11 9.11 -7.88
CA ILE A 235 -0.33 8.23 -6.77
C ILE A 235 -1.81 8.50 -6.50
N LEU A 236 -2.19 9.76 -6.25
CA LEU A 236 -3.58 10.11 -5.91
C LEU A 236 -4.56 9.67 -6.99
N ILE A 237 -4.28 9.96 -8.27
CA ILE A 237 -5.12 9.54 -9.40
C ILE A 237 -5.26 8.02 -9.42
N PHE A 238 -4.15 7.28 -9.37
CA PHE A 238 -4.18 5.81 -9.44
C PHE A 238 -5.02 5.19 -8.30
N TYR A 239 -4.83 5.65 -7.06
CA TYR A 239 -5.56 5.12 -5.92
C TYR A 239 -7.02 5.57 -5.87
N LEU A 240 -7.37 6.75 -6.39
CA LEU A 240 -8.78 7.16 -6.56
C LEU A 240 -9.54 6.18 -7.45
N PHE A 241 -8.94 5.75 -8.58
CA PHE A 241 -9.54 4.72 -9.42
C PHE A 241 -9.67 3.37 -8.72
N LEU A 242 -8.72 3.01 -7.85
CA LEU A 242 -8.82 1.79 -7.04
C LEU A 242 -9.94 1.85 -6.02
N ILE A 243 -10.11 2.99 -5.36
CA ILE A 243 -11.23 3.21 -4.44
C ILE A 243 -12.55 3.06 -5.19
N PHE A 244 -12.66 3.65 -6.39
CA PHE A 244 -13.83 3.48 -7.25
C PHE A 244 -14.05 2.00 -7.63
N TYR A 245 -13.01 1.30 -8.07
CA TYR A 245 -13.04 -0.13 -8.39
C TYR A 245 -13.62 -0.97 -7.25
N TYR A 246 -13.07 -0.84 -6.04
CA TYR A 246 -13.52 -1.64 -4.89
C TYR A 246 -14.90 -1.19 -4.37
N SER A 247 -15.33 0.03 -4.66
CA SER A 247 -16.68 0.50 -4.33
C SER A 247 -17.76 -0.04 -5.28
N VAL A 248 -17.42 -0.40 -6.52
CA VAL A 248 -18.38 -0.89 -7.54
C VAL A 248 -18.50 -2.42 -7.56
N ILE A 249 -17.46 -3.14 -7.13
CA ILE A 249 -17.46 -4.62 -7.09
C ILE A 249 -18.28 -5.17 -5.91
N MET A 250 -18.40 -4.40 -4.83
CA MET A 250 -19.36 -4.68 -3.76
C MET A 250 -20.76 -4.26 -4.20
#